data_AF-A0A7W5YC27-F1
#
_entry.id   AF-A0A7W5YC27-F1
#
_cell.length_a   1.000
_cell.length_b   1.000
_cell.length_c   1.000
_cell.angle_alpha   90.00
_cell.angle_beta   90.00
_cell.angle_gamma   90.00
#
_symmetry.space_group_name_H-M   'P 1'
#
loop_
_entity.id
_entity.type
_entity.pdbx_description
1 polymer ?
#
loop_
_entity_poly.entity_id
_entity_poly.type
_entity_poly.pdbx_seq_one_letter_code
_entity_poly.pdbx_strand_id
1 'polypeptide(L)'
;MLKLLRMALTAAVLAAIAIRIDRRAPQDEEEVLEPVLGRPAPEDLERYRPREENRFFRGLLAGVVAGVLVGALGLVVATNITGEPSAAAEDDRLVPQSEATVALVPEPASTPAPTRDPACSPQKRRAVIRPLDPAVKREVDAEWLRVERWLKRHAPVTHAALRGPARARTIAVAEAQTGLRFPDDLRASLLRHDGSMAFGPGNASGLGVRGIRDTWRFLCHHFPTVEGPEPRLEYWNGRMIPFLHFPERNSEHQEYALIDSQEGDVGWDDTIGGVAFGRAPSYLALLRANADALRDGGEVHGWRPRVVRGALHWELADG
;
A
#
# COMPACT_ATOMS: atom_id res chain seq x y z
N MET A 1 -27.84 -19.68 14.94
CA MET A 1 -27.38 -18.45 15.64
C MET A 1 -26.19 -17.76 14.99
N LEU A 2 -25.13 -18.46 14.55
CA LEU A 2 -23.90 -17.84 14.01
C LEU A 2 -24.08 -16.97 12.75
N LYS A 3 -25.04 -17.30 11.88
CA LYS A 3 -25.34 -16.52 10.66
C LYS A 3 -25.98 -15.16 10.95
N LEU A 4 -26.83 -15.08 11.98
CA LEU A 4 -27.48 -13.83 12.40
C LEU A 4 -26.48 -12.87 13.05
N LEU A 5 -25.53 -13.41 13.82
CA LEU A 5 -24.47 -12.61 14.43
C LEU A 5 -23.55 -11.97 13.38
N ARG A 6 -23.21 -12.72 12.31
CA ARG A 6 -22.42 -12.20 11.19
C ARG A 6 -23.15 -11.10 10.43
N MET A 7 -24.46 -11.26 10.19
CA MET A 7 -25.27 -10.24 9.51
C MET A 7 -25.38 -8.95 10.32
N ALA A 8 -25.58 -9.05 11.63
CA ALA A 8 -25.62 -7.90 12.53
C ALA A 8 -24.27 -7.17 12.59
N LEU A 9 -23.16 -7.91 12.59
CA LEU A 9 -21.81 -7.34 12.56
C LEU A 9 -21.55 -6.58 11.25
N THR A 10 -21.90 -7.15 10.10
CA THR A 10 -21.74 -6.49 8.80
C THR A 10 -22.57 -5.21 8.71
N ALA A 11 -23.80 -5.22 9.22
CA ALA A 11 -24.66 -4.04 9.27
C ALA A 11 -24.06 -2.93 10.17
N ALA A 12 -23.52 -3.28 11.33
CA ALA A 12 -22.87 -2.32 12.23
C ALA A 12 -21.61 -1.70 11.61
N VAL A 13 -20.80 -2.49 10.90
CA VAL A 13 -19.61 -2.01 10.18
C VAL A 13 -19.99 -1.04 9.07
N LEU A 14 -21.01 -1.37 8.26
CA LEU A 14 -21.47 -0.49 7.18
C LEU A 14 -22.05 0.83 7.72
N ALA A 15 -22.80 0.78 8.83
CA ALA A 15 -23.31 1.99 9.48
C ALA A 15 -22.17 2.89 10.01
N ALA A 16 -21.13 2.30 10.60
CA ALA A 16 -19.97 3.05 11.07
C ALA A 16 -19.17 3.70 9.94
N ILE A 17 -19.06 3.03 8.78
CA ILE A 17 -18.42 3.57 7.58
C ILE A 17 -19.23 4.75 7.02
N ALA A 18 -20.56 4.62 6.93
CA ALA A 18 -21.44 5.69 6.46
C ALA A 18 -21.34 6.95 7.34
N ILE A 19 -21.38 6.79 8.66
CA ILE A 19 -21.24 7.91 9.62
C ILE A 19 -19.87 8.59 9.50
N ARG A 20 -18.81 7.82 9.21
CA ARG A 20 -17.45 8.36 9.06
C ARG A 20 -17.25 9.13 7.76
N ILE A 21 -17.95 8.74 6.69
CA ILE A 21 -17.93 9.45 5.41
C ILE A 21 -18.69 10.77 5.51
N ASP A 22 -19.85 10.77 6.18
CA ASP A 22 -20.68 11.97 6.36
C ASP A 22 -19.96 13.04 7.21
N ARG A 23 -19.22 12.62 8.24
CA ARG A 23 -18.37 13.53 9.05
C ARG A 23 -17.12 14.07 8.33
N ARG A 24 -16.81 13.59 7.12
CA ARG A 24 -15.65 14.04 6.32
C ARG A 24 -16.04 14.99 5.18
N ALA A 25 -17.30 15.42 5.08
CA ALA A 25 -17.64 16.53 4.22
C ALA A 25 -16.86 17.79 4.67
N PRO A 26 -16.10 18.46 3.78
CA PRO A 26 -15.41 19.70 4.12
C PRO A 26 -16.43 20.75 4.54
N GLN A 27 -16.21 21.39 5.70
CA GLN A 27 -16.83 22.69 5.94
C GLN A 27 -16.15 23.67 5.01
N ASP A 28 -16.92 24.32 4.14
CA ASP A 28 -16.47 25.42 3.31
C ASP A 28 -15.99 26.55 4.22
N GLU A 29 -14.67 26.66 4.39
CA GLU A 29 -14.05 27.90 4.87
C GLU A 29 -14.17 28.93 3.74
N GLU A 30 -15.15 29.81 3.91
CA GLU A 30 -15.28 31.06 3.17
C GLU A 30 -14.09 31.97 3.54
N GLU A 31 -12.95 31.75 2.90
CA GLU A 31 -11.78 32.62 2.99
C GLU A 31 -12.05 33.90 2.17
N VAL A 32 -12.43 34.95 2.90
CA VAL A 32 -12.59 36.32 2.39
C VAL A 32 -11.22 36.84 1.93
N LEU A 33 -10.96 36.77 0.63
CA LEU A 33 -9.84 37.42 -0.04
C LEU A 33 -10.18 38.90 -0.31
N GLU A 34 -9.51 39.81 0.40
CA GLU A 34 -9.51 41.24 0.04
C GLU A 34 -8.86 41.48 -1.33
N PRO A 35 -9.34 42.47 -2.11
CA PRO A 35 -8.87 42.70 -3.47
C PRO A 35 -7.52 43.43 -3.50
N VAL A 36 -6.47 42.71 -3.92
CA VAL A 36 -5.22 43.32 -4.37
C VAL A 36 -5.47 43.96 -5.74
N LEU A 37 -5.62 45.29 -5.74
CA LEU A 37 -5.63 46.15 -6.94
C LEU A 37 -4.35 45.94 -7.77
N GLY A 38 -4.51 45.67 -9.08
CA GLY A 38 -3.47 46.03 -10.06
C GLY A 38 -3.01 45.00 -11.09
N ARG A 39 -3.81 44.01 -11.52
CA ARG A 39 -3.53 43.26 -12.76
C ARG A 39 -4.76 43.11 -13.65
N PRO A 40 -4.67 43.46 -14.95
CA PRO A 40 -5.75 43.18 -15.90
C PRO A 40 -5.87 41.67 -16.13
N ALA A 41 -7.10 41.15 -16.05
CA ALA A 41 -7.44 39.75 -16.27
C ALA A 41 -7.40 39.41 -17.77
N PRO A 42 -6.94 38.20 -18.16
CA PRO A 42 -7.09 37.70 -19.53
C PRO A 42 -8.55 37.29 -19.81
N GLU A 43 -9.10 37.73 -20.94
CA GLU A 43 -10.52 37.70 -21.35
C GLU A 43 -11.11 36.31 -21.71
N ASP A 44 -10.45 35.18 -21.43
CA ASP A 44 -10.87 33.87 -22.00
C ASP A 44 -11.33 32.80 -20.98
N LEU A 45 -12.02 33.18 -19.90
CA LEU A 45 -12.55 32.21 -18.91
C LEU A 45 -14.05 31.89 -19.02
N GLU A 46 -14.74 32.27 -20.10
CA GLU A 46 -16.18 32.01 -20.25
C GLU A 46 -16.57 30.66 -20.89
N ARG A 47 -15.66 29.69 -20.99
CA ARG A 47 -16.00 28.38 -21.58
C ARG A 47 -15.55 27.18 -20.75
N TYR A 48 -15.99 27.11 -19.50
CA TYR A 48 -16.02 25.87 -18.75
C TYR A 48 -17.38 25.69 -18.04
N ARG A 49 -18.33 25.05 -18.74
CA ARG A 49 -19.56 24.52 -18.13
C ARG A 49 -19.30 23.08 -17.68
N PRO A 50 -19.29 22.75 -16.38
CA PRO A 50 -19.26 21.37 -15.94
C PRO A 50 -20.62 20.70 -16.21
N ARG A 51 -20.55 19.54 -16.85
CA ARG A 51 -21.65 18.72 -17.36
C ARG A 51 -22.41 18.05 -16.19
N GLU A 52 -23.73 18.27 -16.11
CA GLU A 52 -24.66 17.72 -15.10
C GLU A 52 -24.87 16.20 -15.24
N GLU A 53 -23.91 15.37 -14.83
CA GLU A 53 -24.03 13.90 -14.94
C GLU A 53 -24.29 13.19 -13.58
N ASN A 54 -24.34 13.94 -12.47
CA ASN A 54 -24.36 13.38 -11.11
C ASN A 54 -25.72 13.31 -10.41
N ARG A 55 -26.83 13.66 -11.07
CA ARG A 55 -28.17 13.54 -10.46
C ARG A 55 -28.82 12.16 -10.69
N PHE A 56 -28.49 11.48 -11.79
CA PHE A 56 -29.11 10.18 -12.11
C PHE A 56 -28.60 9.04 -11.20
N PHE A 57 -27.31 9.03 -10.86
CA PHE A 57 -26.72 8.01 -10.00
C PHE A 57 -27.15 8.10 -8.53
N ARG A 58 -27.44 9.31 -8.03
CA ARG A 58 -27.89 9.52 -6.64
C ARG A 58 -29.32 9.03 -6.40
N GLY A 59 -30.20 9.12 -7.40
CA GLY A 59 -31.56 8.59 -7.30
C GLY A 59 -31.62 7.05 -7.26
N LEU A 60 -30.75 6.38 -8.02
CA LEU A 60 -30.73 4.92 -8.12
C LEU A 60 -30.27 4.26 -6.79
N LEU A 61 -29.31 4.86 -6.10
CA LEU A 61 -28.77 4.32 -4.84
C LEU A 61 -29.78 4.43 -3.68
N ALA A 62 -30.57 5.52 -3.61
CA ALA A 62 -31.58 5.70 -2.57
C ALA A 62 -32.75 4.69 -2.70
N GLY A 63 -33.14 4.35 -3.93
CA GLY A 63 -34.21 3.37 -4.19
C GLY A 63 -33.85 1.95 -3.75
N VAL A 64 -32.60 1.52 -3.94
CA VAL A 64 -32.14 0.18 -3.55
C VAL A 64 -32.11 0.00 -2.03
N VAL A 65 -31.71 1.02 -1.28
CA VAL A 65 -31.66 0.97 0.19
C VAL A 65 -33.08 0.88 0.79
N ALA A 66 -34.04 1.62 0.24
CA ALA A 66 -35.44 1.56 0.69
C ALA A 66 -36.09 0.19 0.41
N GLY A 67 -35.82 -0.41 -0.76
CA GLY A 67 -36.36 -1.72 -1.12
C GLY A 67 -35.89 -2.87 -0.22
N VAL A 68 -34.61 -2.86 0.18
CA VAL A 68 -34.04 -3.90 1.05
C VAL A 68 -34.58 -3.82 2.48
N LEU A 69 -34.84 -2.62 3.01
CA LEU A 69 -35.40 -2.45 4.35
C LEU A 69 -36.86 -2.91 4.46
N VAL A 70 -37.69 -2.68 3.42
CA VAL A 70 -39.09 -3.14 3.41
C VAL A 70 -39.20 -4.66 3.24
N GLY A 71 -38.34 -5.25 2.40
CA GLY A 71 -38.30 -6.71 2.21
C GLY A 71 -37.86 -7.48 3.46
N ALA A 72 -36.91 -6.93 4.23
CA ALA A 72 -36.44 -7.55 5.47
C ALA A 72 -37.48 -7.49 6.61
N LEU A 73 -38.31 -6.43 6.65
CA LEU A 73 -39.38 -6.32 7.66
C LEU A 73 -40.57 -7.25 7.37
N GLY A 74 -40.91 -7.45 6.10
CA GLY A 74 -42.01 -8.34 5.69
C GLY A 74 -41.77 -9.81 6.01
N LEU A 75 -40.53 -10.27 5.97
CA LEU A 75 -40.18 -11.68 6.22
C LEU A 75 -40.17 -12.06 7.72
N VAL A 76 -39.98 -11.08 8.61
CA VAL A 76 -39.96 -11.30 10.07
C VAL A 76 -41.36 -11.45 10.67
N VAL A 77 -42.39 -10.94 10.00
CA VAL A 77 -43.79 -11.05 10.46
C VAL A 77 -44.41 -12.40 10.09
N ALA A 78 -43.95 -13.07 9.03
CA ALA A 78 -44.55 -14.31 8.53
C ALA A 78 -44.15 -15.58 9.33
N THR A 79 -43.04 -15.57 10.09
CA THR A 79 -42.53 -16.80 10.74
C THR A 79 -42.97 -16.99 12.19
N ASN A 80 -43.83 -16.12 12.75
CA ASN A 80 -44.25 -16.17 14.16
C ASN A 80 -45.70 -16.62 14.41
N ILE A 81 -46.40 -17.15 13.39
CA ILE A 81 -47.79 -17.62 13.55
C ILE A 81 -47.95 -19.02 12.97
N THR A 82 -47.45 -20.02 13.70
CA THR A 82 -48.07 -21.37 13.81
C THR A 82 -47.39 -22.08 14.98
N GLY A 83 -47.98 -21.96 16.17
CA GLY A 83 -47.75 -22.89 17.26
C GLY A 83 -48.88 -23.91 17.30
N GLU A 84 -48.59 -25.15 17.66
CA GLU A 84 -49.47 -26.08 18.39
C GLU A 84 -48.65 -27.29 18.91
N PRO A 85 -49.13 -28.03 19.95
CA PRO A 85 -48.30 -28.43 21.09
C PRO A 85 -48.22 -29.95 21.41
N SER A 86 -47.24 -30.28 22.26
CA SER A 86 -47.13 -31.34 23.29
C SER A 86 -48.00 -32.61 23.22
N ALA A 87 -47.37 -33.79 23.28
CA ALA A 87 -47.35 -34.68 24.47
C ALA A 87 -46.82 -36.09 24.14
N ALA A 88 -45.85 -36.59 24.93
CA ALA A 88 -45.77 -37.98 25.37
C ALA A 88 -44.69 -38.12 26.45
N ALA A 89 -45.06 -38.75 27.56
CA ALA A 89 -44.22 -39.12 28.69
C ALA A 89 -43.68 -40.57 28.51
N GLU A 90 -43.03 -41.09 29.56
CA GLU A 90 -42.40 -42.42 29.76
C GLU A 90 -40.95 -42.54 29.22
N ASP A 91 -39.96 -43.11 29.90
CA ASP A 91 -39.94 -44.00 31.08
C ASP A 91 -38.57 -43.90 31.76
N ASP A 92 -38.57 -44.21 33.05
CA ASP A 92 -37.47 -44.16 34.00
C ASP A 92 -36.58 -45.40 33.85
N ARG A 93 -35.26 -45.22 33.69
CA ARG A 93 -34.28 -46.28 34.01
C ARG A 93 -32.88 -45.74 34.28
N LEU A 94 -32.60 -45.70 35.58
CA LEU A 94 -31.32 -45.54 36.25
C LEU A 94 -30.16 -46.26 35.54
N VAL A 95 -29.14 -45.50 35.14
CA VAL A 95 -27.78 -45.99 34.86
C VAL A 95 -26.84 -45.35 35.89
N PRO A 96 -26.06 -46.13 36.66
CA PRO A 96 -25.19 -45.58 37.68
C PRO A 96 -24.01 -44.85 37.03
N GLN A 97 -23.83 -43.57 37.38
CA GLN A 97 -22.67 -42.78 37.00
C GLN A 97 -21.43 -43.30 37.73
N SER A 98 -20.50 -43.88 36.98
CA SER A 98 -19.15 -44.18 37.46
C SER A 98 -18.38 -42.86 37.58
N GLU A 99 -17.96 -42.51 38.79
CA GLU A 99 -17.04 -41.40 39.07
C GLU A 99 -15.70 -41.68 38.39
N ALA A 100 -15.51 -41.14 37.20
CA ALA A 100 -14.20 -41.07 36.57
C ALA A 100 -13.44 -39.89 37.18
N THR A 101 -12.44 -40.20 37.99
CA THR A 101 -11.41 -39.27 38.46
C THR A 101 -10.82 -38.51 37.28
N VAL A 102 -11.17 -37.23 37.14
CA VAL A 102 -10.54 -36.33 36.17
C VAL A 102 -9.12 -36.07 36.63
N ALA A 103 -8.16 -36.76 36.02
CA ALA A 103 -6.75 -36.41 36.16
C ALA A 103 -6.56 -34.98 35.66
N LEU A 104 -6.02 -34.10 36.51
CA LEU A 104 -5.60 -32.76 36.16
C LEU A 104 -4.54 -32.85 35.05
N VAL A 105 -4.95 -32.54 33.82
CA VAL A 105 -4.02 -32.29 32.72
C VAL A 105 -3.22 -31.05 33.11
N PRO A 106 -1.87 -31.12 33.23
CA PRO A 106 -1.08 -29.94 33.50
C PRO A 106 -1.31 -28.94 32.36
N GLU A 107 -1.64 -27.72 32.74
CA GLU A 107 -1.87 -26.60 31.84
C GLU A 107 -0.65 -26.49 30.90
N PRO A 108 -0.84 -26.51 29.56
CA PRO A 108 0.28 -26.42 28.64
C PRO A 108 1.02 -25.12 28.94
N ALA A 109 2.34 -25.25 29.18
CA ALA A 109 3.22 -24.12 29.43
C ALA A 109 2.92 -23.04 28.41
N SER A 110 2.57 -21.84 28.91
CA SER A 110 2.23 -20.69 28.10
C SER A 110 3.36 -20.49 27.08
N THR A 111 3.03 -20.67 25.80
CA THR A 111 3.97 -20.37 24.72
C THR A 111 4.41 -18.92 24.90
N PRO A 112 5.72 -18.63 25.01
CA PRO A 112 6.18 -17.26 25.15
C PRO A 112 5.60 -16.43 24.01
N ALA A 113 5.06 -15.26 24.33
CA ALA A 113 4.48 -14.38 23.33
C ALA A 113 5.51 -14.17 22.21
N PRO A 114 5.11 -14.25 20.93
CA PRO A 114 6.04 -14.10 19.83
C PRO A 114 6.82 -12.79 19.97
N THR A 115 8.14 -12.90 19.99
CA THR A 115 9.03 -11.74 20.03
C THR A 115 8.83 -10.98 18.73
N ARG A 116 8.38 -9.72 18.81
CA ARG A 116 8.25 -8.84 17.64
C ARG A 116 9.61 -8.72 16.95
N ASP A 117 9.59 -8.68 15.62
CA ASP A 117 10.78 -8.39 14.82
C ASP A 117 11.57 -7.18 15.38
N PRO A 118 12.81 -7.39 15.87
CA PRO A 118 13.62 -6.33 16.46
C PRO A 118 13.97 -5.24 15.44
N ALA A 119 14.01 -5.55 14.13
CA ALA A 119 14.26 -4.57 13.09
C ALA A 119 13.11 -3.57 12.97
N CYS A 120 11.86 -3.97 13.27
CA CYS A 120 10.70 -3.08 13.32
C CYS A 120 10.64 -2.19 14.58
N SER A 121 11.54 -2.37 15.54
CA SER A 121 11.66 -1.54 16.74
C SER A 121 13.10 -1.01 16.93
N PRO A 122 13.63 -0.24 15.97
CA PRO A 122 15.01 0.20 15.99
C PRO A 122 15.29 1.13 17.18
N GLN A 123 16.50 1.04 17.72
CA GLN A 123 16.95 1.97 18.75
C GLN A 123 16.94 3.41 18.21
N LYS A 124 16.55 4.36 19.08
CA LYS A 124 16.57 5.78 18.73
C LYS A 124 18.01 6.22 18.45
N ARG A 125 18.28 6.64 17.21
CA ARG A 125 19.58 7.16 16.78
C ARG A 125 19.47 8.62 16.38
N ARG A 126 20.58 9.35 16.49
CA ARG A 126 20.67 10.71 15.93
C ARG A 126 20.77 10.60 14.41
N ALA A 127 20.07 11.48 13.71
CA ALA A 127 20.23 11.64 12.27
C ALA A 127 21.64 12.18 11.97
N VAL A 128 22.44 11.41 11.24
CA VAL A 128 23.79 11.78 10.81
C VAL A 128 23.83 11.79 9.29
N ILE A 129 24.24 12.91 8.70
CA ILE A 129 24.47 12.97 7.25
C ILE A 129 25.79 12.26 6.98
N ARG A 130 25.71 11.06 6.43
CA ARG A 130 26.88 10.30 5.97
C ARG A 130 27.36 10.85 4.63
N PRO A 131 28.66 10.82 4.27
CA PRO A 131 29.11 11.08 2.90
C PRO A 131 28.64 9.99 1.93
N LEU A 132 28.48 10.34 0.65
CA LEU A 132 28.17 9.40 -0.43
C LEU A 132 29.43 9.15 -1.25
N ASP A 133 29.68 7.91 -1.66
CA ASP A 133 30.78 7.60 -2.57
C ASP A 133 30.62 8.42 -3.89
N PRO A 134 31.59 9.27 -4.25
CA PRO A 134 31.54 10.04 -5.48
C PRO A 134 31.42 9.19 -6.76
N ALA A 135 31.98 7.98 -6.78
CA ALA A 135 31.89 7.07 -7.93
C ALA A 135 30.45 6.58 -8.12
N VAL A 136 29.83 6.04 -7.06
CA VAL A 136 28.43 5.60 -7.06
C VAL A 136 27.50 6.76 -7.45
N LYS A 137 27.74 7.96 -6.91
CA LYS A 137 26.96 9.14 -7.28
C LYS A 137 27.03 9.43 -8.78
N ARG A 138 28.22 9.42 -9.37
CA ARG A 138 28.40 9.70 -10.81
C ARG A 138 27.71 8.66 -11.69
N GLU A 139 27.78 7.39 -11.33
CA GLU A 139 27.10 6.32 -12.08
C GLU A 139 25.58 6.49 -12.04
N VAL A 140 25.01 6.71 -10.85
CA VAL A 140 23.57 6.95 -10.71
C VAL A 140 23.13 8.20 -11.47
N ASP A 141 23.89 9.30 -11.38
CA ASP A 141 23.60 10.52 -12.14
C ASP A 141 23.67 10.29 -13.65
N ALA A 142 24.61 9.46 -14.14
CA ALA A 142 24.74 9.14 -15.55
C ALA A 142 23.53 8.36 -16.08
N GLU A 143 23.04 7.37 -15.33
CA GLU A 143 21.85 6.61 -15.73
C GLU A 143 20.59 7.48 -15.69
N TRP A 144 20.42 8.30 -14.64
CA TRP A 144 19.31 9.24 -14.60
C TRP A 144 19.32 10.24 -15.74
N LEU A 145 20.48 10.78 -16.11
CA LEU A 145 20.60 11.67 -17.26
C LEU A 145 20.14 11.01 -18.56
N ARG A 146 20.33 9.69 -18.72
CA ARG A 146 19.80 8.95 -19.87
C ARG A 146 18.27 8.89 -19.83
N VAL A 147 17.72 8.52 -18.67
CA VAL A 147 16.27 8.46 -18.42
C VAL A 147 15.61 9.82 -18.67
N GLU A 148 16.10 10.88 -18.04
CA GLU A 148 15.59 12.25 -18.18
C GLU A 148 15.59 12.72 -19.64
N ARG A 149 16.71 12.52 -20.36
CA ARG A 149 16.81 12.91 -21.77
C ARG A 149 15.80 12.18 -22.64
N TRP A 150 15.58 10.89 -22.37
CA TRP A 150 14.59 10.12 -23.08
C TRP A 150 13.17 10.60 -22.75
N LEU A 151 12.84 10.72 -21.47
CA LEU A 151 11.52 11.17 -21.01
C LEU A 151 11.19 12.56 -21.56
N LYS A 152 12.15 13.51 -21.54
CA LYS A 152 11.94 14.86 -22.08
C LYS A 152 11.51 14.85 -23.55
N ARG A 153 12.02 13.90 -24.36
CA ARG A 153 11.71 13.80 -25.79
C ARG A 153 10.45 12.99 -26.06
N HIS A 154 10.27 11.88 -25.34
CA HIS A 154 9.28 10.86 -25.69
C HIS A 154 8.09 10.85 -24.73
N ALA A 155 8.29 11.13 -23.45
CA ALA A 155 7.26 11.11 -22.41
C ALA A 155 7.28 12.37 -21.53
N PRO A 156 7.00 13.56 -22.09
CA PRO A 156 7.13 14.84 -21.39
C PRO A 156 6.22 14.96 -20.16
N VAL A 157 5.08 14.27 -20.12
CA VAL A 157 4.18 14.24 -18.94
C VAL A 157 4.88 13.53 -17.78
N THR A 158 5.52 12.38 -18.04
CA THR A 158 6.28 11.67 -17.01
C THR A 158 7.55 12.43 -16.63
N HIS A 159 8.23 13.08 -17.57
CA HIS A 159 9.38 13.94 -17.25
C HIS A 159 9.00 15.06 -16.28
N ALA A 160 7.88 15.76 -16.52
CA ALA A 160 7.40 16.83 -15.66
C ALA A 160 6.98 16.34 -14.26
N ALA A 161 6.67 15.04 -14.12
CA ALA A 161 6.31 14.41 -12.86
C ALA A 161 7.50 13.95 -12.01
N LEU A 162 8.73 14.00 -12.54
CA LEU A 162 9.93 13.73 -11.75
C LEU A 162 10.04 14.77 -10.64
N ARG A 163 10.13 14.31 -9.39
CA ARG A 163 10.30 15.22 -8.27
C ARG A 163 11.72 15.77 -8.24
N GLY A 164 11.87 16.95 -7.66
CA GLY A 164 13.19 17.52 -7.38
C GLY A 164 13.99 16.67 -6.38
N PRO A 165 15.25 17.04 -6.13
CA PRO A 165 16.14 16.28 -5.25
C PRO A 165 15.69 16.31 -3.79
N ALA A 166 15.85 15.19 -3.09
CA ALA A 166 15.68 15.14 -1.64
C ALA A 166 16.81 15.89 -0.93
N ARG A 167 16.53 16.41 0.26
CA ARG A 167 17.57 16.98 1.13
C ARG A 167 18.31 15.86 1.84
N ALA A 168 19.64 15.92 1.87
CA ALA A 168 20.49 14.97 2.60
C ALA A 168 20.09 14.81 4.08
N ARG A 169 19.65 15.90 4.72
CA ARG A 169 19.14 15.88 6.09
C ARG A 169 17.85 15.06 6.23
N THR A 170 16.94 15.12 5.25
CA THR A 170 15.69 14.35 5.26
C THR A 170 15.99 12.86 5.17
N ILE A 171 16.94 12.46 4.32
CA ILE A 171 17.42 11.08 4.22
C ILE A 171 17.98 10.61 5.56
N ALA A 172 18.90 11.37 6.15
CA ALA A 172 19.50 11.01 7.44
C ALA A 172 18.46 10.87 8.57
N VAL A 173 17.37 11.66 8.52
CA VAL A 173 16.26 11.54 9.47
C VAL A 173 15.45 10.26 9.21
N ALA A 174 15.20 9.90 7.95
CA ALA A 174 14.52 8.65 7.61
C ALA A 174 15.34 7.44 8.05
N GLU A 175 16.64 7.38 7.72
CA GLU A 175 17.56 6.32 8.16
C GLU A 175 17.60 6.17 9.69
N ALA A 176 17.62 7.30 10.42
CA ALA A 176 17.57 7.27 11.89
C ALA A 176 16.23 6.81 12.46
N GLN A 177 15.12 7.07 11.75
CA GLN A 177 13.77 6.72 12.17
C GLN A 177 13.38 5.28 11.85
N THR A 178 13.92 4.72 10.78
CA THR A 178 13.74 3.30 10.40
C THR A 178 14.84 2.41 10.98
N GLY A 179 15.94 2.99 11.45
CA GLY A 179 17.11 2.24 11.89
C GLY A 179 17.91 1.60 10.75
N LEU A 180 17.49 1.81 9.50
CA LEU A 180 18.10 1.26 8.30
C LEU A 180 19.13 2.21 7.72
N ARG A 181 20.15 1.63 7.11
CA ARG A 181 21.05 2.37 6.22
C ARG A 181 20.53 2.20 4.80
N PHE A 182 20.25 3.31 4.13
CA PHE A 182 19.91 3.25 2.72
C PHE A 182 21.18 2.96 1.91
N PRO A 183 21.13 2.00 0.97
CA PRO A 183 22.22 1.76 0.04
C PRO A 183 22.63 3.04 -0.69
N ASP A 184 23.91 3.16 -0.99
CA ASP A 184 24.50 4.40 -1.52
C ASP A 184 23.90 4.80 -2.86
N ASP A 185 23.55 3.84 -3.69
CA ASP A 185 22.90 4.04 -4.99
C ASP A 185 21.45 4.54 -4.86
N LEU A 186 20.64 3.95 -3.96
CA LEU A 186 19.31 4.48 -3.62
C LEU A 186 19.44 5.90 -3.07
N ARG A 187 20.42 6.15 -2.20
CA ARG A 187 20.67 7.47 -1.62
C ARG A 187 21.06 8.50 -2.67
N ALA A 188 21.94 8.13 -3.60
CA ALA A 188 22.33 8.94 -4.74
C ALA A 188 21.13 9.28 -5.61
N SER A 189 20.25 8.30 -5.85
CA SER A 189 19.03 8.47 -6.62
C SER A 189 18.06 9.43 -5.96
N LEU A 190 17.81 9.28 -4.66
CA LEU A 190 16.95 10.19 -3.88
C LEU A 190 17.50 11.63 -3.83
N LEU A 191 18.82 11.78 -3.78
CA LEU A 191 19.48 13.10 -3.89
C LEU A 191 19.37 13.73 -5.27
N ARG A 192 18.85 13.01 -6.26
CA ARG A 192 18.53 13.52 -7.59
C ARG A 192 17.03 13.72 -7.79
N HIS A 193 16.24 12.70 -7.45
CA HIS A 193 14.78 12.72 -7.50
C HIS A 193 14.17 12.10 -6.23
N ASP A 194 13.37 12.88 -5.51
CA ASP A 194 12.65 12.43 -4.30
C ASP A 194 11.37 11.64 -4.65
N GLY A 195 11.54 10.62 -5.49
CA GLY A 195 10.46 9.81 -6.08
C GLY A 195 10.04 10.25 -7.47
N SER A 196 9.19 9.45 -8.10
CA SER A 196 8.79 9.58 -9.51
C SER A 196 7.50 8.80 -9.78
N MET A 197 6.84 9.11 -10.88
CA MET A 197 5.76 8.28 -11.43
C MET A 197 6.31 7.31 -12.49
N ALA A 198 5.70 6.14 -12.63
CA ALA A 198 6.00 5.14 -13.68
C ALA A 198 7.50 4.78 -13.81
N PHE A 199 8.16 4.59 -12.68
CA PHE A 199 9.55 4.16 -12.59
C PHE A 199 9.66 2.65 -12.62
N GLY A 200 9.82 2.10 -13.83
CA GLY A 200 10.06 0.68 -14.04
C GLY A 200 8.79 -0.18 -14.08
N PRO A 201 8.93 -1.50 -13.90
CA PRO A 201 7.89 -2.50 -14.09
C PRO A 201 6.51 -2.15 -13.49
N GLY A 202 5.43 -2.53 -14.19
CA GLY A 202 4.06 -2.44 -13.64
C GLY A 202 3.58 -1.04 -13.28
N ASN A 203 4.05 -0.02 -14.01
CA ASN A 203 3.72 1.39 -13.75
C ASN A 203 4.07 1.84 -12.32
N ALA A 204 5.05 1.19 -11.70
CA ALA A 204 5.42 1.43 -10.31
C ALA A 204 5.79 2.89 -10.06
N SER A 205 5.41 3.43 -8.91
CA SER A 205 5.77 4.79 -8.50
C SER A 205 6.95 4.76 -7.54
N GLY A 206 8.00 5.53 -7.85
CA GLY A 206 9.15 5.76 -6.99
C GLY A 206 8.75 6.49 -5.72
N LEU A 207 8.98 5.85 -4.57
CA LEU A 207 8.77 6.47 -3.28
C LEU A 207 9.87 7.50 -3.01
N GLY A 208 9.46 8.70 -2.59
CA GLY A 208 10.37 9.66 -1.99
C GLY A 208 10.73 9.26 -0.55
N VAL A 209 11.71 9.93 0.05
CA VAL A 209 12.27 9.63 1.38
C VAL A 209 11.19 9.48 2.46
N ARG A 210 10.19 10.38 2.46
CA ARG A 210 9.08 10.31 3.42
C ARG A 210 8.18 9.11 3.15
N GLY A 211 7.89 8.83 1.88
CA GLY A 211 7.13 7.66 1.45
C GLY A 211 7.81 6.37 1.92
N ILE A 212 9.11 6.21 1.66
CA ILE A 212 9.90 5.06 2.13
C ILE A 212 9.73 4.86 3.64
N ARG A 213 9.95 5.91 4.43
CA ARG A 213 9.85 5.84 5.90
C ARG A 213 8.42 5.51 6.37
N ASP A 214 7.42 6.20 5.82
CA ASP A 214 6.05 6.09 6.30
C ASP A 214 5.46 4.73 5.90
N THR A 215 5.78 4.23 4.71
CA THR A 215 5.48 2.86 4.28
C THR A 215 6.18 1.83 5.17
N TRP A 216 7.47 2.01 5.47
CA TRP A 216 8.19 1.11 6.38
C TRP A 216 7.50 1.00 7.76
N ARG A 217 7.07 2.14 8.33
CA ARG A 217 6.36 2.17 9.61
C ARG A 217 5.00 1.50 9.52
N PHE A 218 4.28 1.74 8.44
CA PHE A 218 2.99 1.12 8.18
C PHE A 218 3.14 -0.40 8.12
N LEU A 219 4.11 -0.91 7.37
CA LEU A 219 4.35 -2.34 7.20
C LEU A 219 4.78 -2.98 8.52
N CYS A 220 5.70 -2.36 9.28
CA CYS A 220 6.07 -2.84 10.62
C CYS A 220 4.92 -2.86 11.62
N HIS A 221 3.91 -1.99 11.45
CA HIS A 221 2.74 -1.96 12.33
C HIS A 221 1.70 -3.03 11.95
N HIS A 222 1.42 -3.19 10.66
CA HIS A 222 0.32 -4.02 10.16
C HIS A 222 0.72 -5.47 9.86
N PHE A 223 1.99 -5.69 9.52
CA PHE A 223 2.54 -7.01 9.22
C PHE A 223 3.68 -7.33 10.20
N PRO A 224 3.42 -7.39 11.52
CA PRO A 224 4.43 -7.78 12.48
C PRO A 224 4.81 -9.24 12.22
N THR A 225 5.96 -9.47 11.59
CA THR A 225 6.54 -10.80 11.46
C THR A 225 7.22 -11.19 12.76
N VAL A 226 7.13 -12.48 13.07
CA VAL A 226 8.03 -13.11 14.03
C VAL A 226 9.27 -13.43 13.24
N GLU A 227 10.43 -12.99 13.72
CA GLU A 227 11.71 -13.25 13.06
C GLU A 227 11.85 -14.76 12.80
N GLY A 228 11.80 -15.13 11.52
CA GLY A 228 12.00 -16.49 11.05
C GLY A 228 13.48 -16.78 10.81
N PRO A 229 13.84 -18.07 10.62
CA PRO A 229 15.21 -18.45 10.31
C PRO A 229 15.69 -17.91 8.96
N GLU A 230 14.76 -17.53 8.07
CA GLU A 230 15.04 -17.03 6.72
C GLU A 230 14.33 -15.69 6.44
N PRO A 231 14.85 -14.56 6.96
CA PRO A 231 14.21 -13.25 6.81
C PRO A 231 13.98 -12.81 5.36
N ARG A 232 14.73 -13.39 4.40
CA ARG A 232 14.59 -13.08 2.97
C ARG A 232 13.37 -13.75 2.33
N LEU A 233 12.82 -14.80 2.95
CA LEU A 233 11.61 -15.49 2.50
C LEU A 233 10.35 -14.95 3.16
N GLU A 234 10.45 -13.96 4.03
CA GLU A 234 9.30 -13.36 4.67
C GLU A 234 8.62 -12.37 3.72
N TYR A 235 7.30 -12.21 3.86
CA TYR A 235 6.55 -11.17 3.14
C TYR A 235 7.05 -9.77 3.53
N TRP A 236 7.38 -9.58 4.81
CA TRP A 236 7.91 -8.33 5.34
C TRP A 236 8.78 -8.58 6.56
N ASN A 237 9.85 -7.82 6.71
CA ASN A 237 10.44 -7.51 8.01
C ASN A 237 11.08 -6.13 7.98
N GLY A 238 11.42 -5.63 9.16
CA GLY A 238 11.97 -4.31 9.38
C GLY A 238 13.33 -4.09 8.71
N ARG A 239 14.01 -5.12 8.16
CA ARG A 239 15.24 -4.96 7.38
C ARG A 239 14.99 -4.56 5.92
N MET A 240 13.76 -4.64 5.44
CA MET A 240 13.41 -4.36 4.05
C MET A 240 13.14 -2.87 3.83
N ILE A 241 13.64 -2.30 2.73
CA ILE A 241 13.45 -0.88 2.37
C ILE A 241 12.46 -0.80 1.21
N PRO A 242 11.20 -0.36 1.43
CA PRO A 242 10.27 -0.13 0.33
C PRO A 242 10.69 1.10 -0.46
N PHE A 243 10.77 0.98 -1.79
CA PHE A 243 11.20 2.10 -2.64
C PHE A 243 10.35 2.28 -3.91
N LEU A 244 9.57 1.27 -4.29
CA LEU A 244 8.54 1.38 -5.31
C LEU A 244 7.20 0.90 -4.77
N HIS A 245 6.12 1.49 -5.27
CA HIS A 245 4.74 1.05 -5.03
C HIS A 245 4.07 0.70 -6.35
N PHE A 246 3.44 -0.47 -6.43
CA PHE A 246 2.72 -0.97 -7.59
C PHE A 246 1.23 -0.64 -7.46
N PRO A 247 0.70 0.38 -8.17
CA PRO A 247 -0.66 0.86 -7.96
C PRO A 247 -1.75 -0.12 -8.42
N GLU A 248 -1.41 -1.07 -9.29
CA GLU A 248 -2.34 -2.07 -9.82
C GLU A 248 -2.43 -3.33 -8.94
N ARG A 249 -1.59 -3.43 -7.90
CA ARG A 249 -1.58 -4.56 -6.96
C ARG A 249 -2.48 -4.27 -5.76
N ASN A 250 -2.99 -5.35 -5.17
CA ASN A 250 -3.76 -5.34 -3.94
C ASN A 250 -3.01 -6.09 -2.84
N SER A 251 -3.60 -6.15 -1.65
CA SER A 251 -3.01 -6.78 -0.47
C SER A 251 -2.79 -8.28 -0.58
N GLU A 252 -3.31 -8.93 -1.62
CA GLU A 252 -3.04 -10.35 -1.88
C GLU A 252 -1.67 -10.56 -2.55
N HIS A 253 -1.09 -9.50 -3.12
CA HIS A 253 0.20 -9.53 -3.79
C HIS A 253 1.18 -8.58 -3.09
N GLN A 254 2.46 -8.73 -3.39
CA GLN A 254 3.47 -7.80 -2.91
C GLN A 254 3.31 -6.43 -3.61
N GLU A 255 2.75 -5.45 -2.88
CA GLU A 255 2.43 -4.09 -3.35
C GLU A 255 3.67 -3.19 -3.50
N TYR A 256 4.83 -3.60 -2.98
CA TYR A 256 6.05 -2.81 -2.96
C TYR A 256 7.24 -3.56 -3.53
N ALA A 257 8.08 -2.87 -4.31
CA ALA A 257 9.44 -3.35 -4.51
C ALA A 257 10.31 -2.95 -3.31
N LEU A 258 11.15 -3.89 -2.90
CA LEU A 258 11.93 -3.83 -1.68
C LEU A 258 13.41 -3.96 -2.01
N ILE A 259 14.25 -3.37 -1.16
CA ILE A 259 15.68 -3.63 -1.11
C ILE A 259 16.00 -4.30 0.24
N ASP A 260 16.77 -5.40 0.23
CA ASP A 260 17.35 -5.93 1.47
C ASP A 260 18.46 -4.98 1.94
N SER A 261 18.32 -4.43 3.14
CA SER A 261 19.32 -3.49 3.67
C SER A 261 20.71 -4.11 3.95
N GLN A 262 20.82 -5.45 4.03
CA GLN A 262 22.11 -6.12 4.23
C GLN A 262 22.78 -6.49 2.90
N GLU A 263 22.02 -7.11 1.99
CA GLU A 263 22.57 -7.59 0.71
C GLU A 263 22.53 -6.52 -0.39
N GLY A 264 21.61 -5.56 -0.30
CA GLY A 264 21.45 -4.45 -1.26
C GLY A 264 20.70 -4.81 -2.54
N ASP A 265 20.34 -6.08 -2.72
CA ASP A 265 19.61 -6.55 -3.89
C ASP A 265 18.11 -6.22 -3.80
N VAL A 266 17.50 -6.16 -4.99
CA VAL A 266 16.12 -5.72 -5.18
C VAL A 266 15.22 -6.93 -5.36
N GLY A 267 14.06 -6.90 -4.69
CA GLY A 267 13.02 -7.91 -4.82
C GLY A 267 11.63 -7.30 -4.96
N TRP A 268 10.77 -8.01 -5.68
CA TRP A 268 9.33 -7.78 -5.75
C TRP A 268 8.65 -9.07 -6.27
N ASP A 269 7.31 -9.10 -6.20
CA ASP A 269 6.47 -10.29 -6.37
C ASP A 269 6.49 -11.22 -5.16
N ASP A 270 5.35 -11.87 -4.96
CA ASP A 270 5.17 -12.89 -3.96
C ASP A 270 5.64 -14.26 -4.48
N THR A 271 6.57 -14.89 -3.77
CA THR A 271 6.62 -16.35 -3.73
C THR A 271 5.64 -16.83 -2.67
N ILE A 272 5.30 -18.13 -2.64
CA ILE A 272 4.49 -18.70 -1.55
C ILE A 272 5.12 -18.30 -0.20
N GLY A 273 4.54 -17.30 0.46
CA GLY A 273 4.97 -16.77 1.76
C GLY A 273 5.94 -15.58 1.80
N GLY A 274 6.42 -15.02 0.68
CA GLY A 274 7.57 -14.10 0.73
C GLY A 274 7.87 -13.25 -0.49
N VAL A 275 8.94 -12.46 -0.40
CA VAL A 275 9.41 -11.57 -1.48
C VAL A 275 10.45 -12.29 -2.34
N ALA A 276 10.29 -12.23 -3.68
CA ALA A 276 11.32 -12.72 -4.60
C ALA A 276 12.48 -11.72 -4.74
N PHE A 277 13.49 -11.80 -3.87
CA PHE A 277 14.75 -11.06 -4.01
C PHE A 277 15.63 -11.59 -5.15
N GLY A 278 16.64 -10.81 -5.55
CA GLY A 278 17.53 -11.14 -6.68
C GLY A 278 17.00 -10.73 -8.05
N ARG A 279 15.92 -9.94 -8.13
CA ARG A 279 15.41 -9.39 -9.40
C ARG A 279 16.45 -8.45 -10.02
N ALA A 280 17.10 -7.62 -9.22
CA ALA A 280 18.28 -6.87 -9.62
C ALA A 280 19.33 -6.91 -8.50
N PRO A 281 20.63 -6.94 -8.82
CA PRO A 281 21.68 -7.00 -7.80
C PRO A 281 21.82 -5.71 -6.99
N SER A 282 21.25 -4.60 -7.46
CA SER A 282 21.23 -3.31 -6.74
C SER A 282 20.18 -2.37 -7.34
N TYR A 283 19.92 -1.23 -6.66
CA TYR A 283 19.07 -0.18 -7.21
C TYR A 283 19.69 0.42 -8.48
N LEU A 284 21.01 0.63 -8.51
CA LEU A 284 21.71 1.13 -9.69
C LEU A 284 21.56 0.16 -10.88
N ALA A 285 21.63 -1.15 -10.64
CA ALA A 285 21.44 -2.14 -11.71
C ALA A 285 20.02 -2.09 -12.28
N LEU A 286 19.00 -1.95 -11.43
CA LEU A 286 17.62 -1.74 -11.88
C LEU A 286 17.46 -0.43 -12.67
N LEU A 287 18.03 0.67 -12.18
CA LEU A 287 18.00 1.97 -12.88
C LEU A 287 18.67 1.88 -14.26
N ARG A 288 19.80 1.19 -14.37
CA ARG A 288 20.49 0.93 -15.65
C ARG A 288 19.63 0.11 -16.60
N ALA A 289 19.04 -0.98 -16.11
CA ALA A 289 18.13 -1.81 -16.92
C ALA A 289 16.93 -0.99 -17.44
N ASN A 290 16.34 -0.13 -16.60
CA ASN A 290 15.29 0.80 -17.03
C ASN A 290 15.80 1.77 -18.11
N ALA A 291 16.99 2.35 -17.93
CA ALA A 291 17.58 3.28 -18.90
C ALA A 291 17.91 2.62 -20.25
N ASP A 292 18.31 1.35 -20.23
CA ASP A 292 18.56 0.52 -21.42
C ASP A 292 17.24 0.21 -22.14
N ALA A 293 16.22 -0.27 -21.41
CA ALA A 293 14.91 -0.57 -21.98
C ALA A 293 14.24 0.65 -22.61
N LEU A 294 14.32 1.82 -21.98
CA LEU A 294 13.79 3.06 -22.57
C LEU A 294 14.50 3.41 -23.88
N ARG A 295 15.84 3.27 -23.93
CA ARG A 295 16.62 3.59 -25.13
C ARG A 295 16.34 2.61 -26.27
N ASP A 296 16.31 1.32 -25.95
CA ASP A 296 16.38 0.25 -26.95
C ASP A 296 15.00 -0.37 -27.25
N GLY A 297 13.96 0.02 -26.50
CA GLY A 297 12.64 -0.61 -26.58
C GLY A 297 12.59 -2.02 -25.99
N GLY A 298 13.62 -2.39 -25.20
CA GLY A 298 13.75 -3.69 -24.55
C GLY A 298 12.82 -3.85 -23.34
N GLU A 299 12.98 -4.97 -22.65
CA GLU A 299 12.16 -5.32 -21.49
C GLU A 299 12.96 -5.29 -20.19
N VAL A 300 12.25 -5.01 -19.10
CA VAL A 300 12.74 -5.15 -17.72
C VAL A 300 11.81 -6.11 -17.01
N HIS A 301 12.27 -7.34 -16.78
CA HIS A 301 11.50 -8.39 -16.10
C HIS A 301 10.12 -8.63 -16.72
N GLY A 302 10.04 -8.73 -18.05
CA GLY A 302 8.80 -8.96 -18.79
C GLY A 302 7.93 -7.72 -19.00
N TRP A 303 8.43 -6.52 -18.65
CA TRP A 303 7.73 -5.26 -18.88
C TRP A 303 8.44 -4.42 -19.94
N ARG A 304 7.70 -3.93 -20.92
CA ARG A 304 8.21 -3.07 -21.99
C ARG A 304 7.71 -1.62 -21.80
N PRO A 305 8.57 -0.61 -22.01
CA PRO A 305 8.13 0.78 -21.95
C PRO A 305 7.32 1.16 -23.19
N ARG A 306 6.20 1.84 -22.97
CA ARG A 306 5.34 2.40 -24.01
C ARG A 306 4.93 3.82 -23.68
N VAL A 307 4.91 4.69 -24.68
CA VAL A 307 4.41 6.06 -24.52
C VAL A 307 2.96 6.14 -24.96
N VAL A 308 2.08 6.61 -24.07
CA VAL A 308 0.68 6.90 -24.37
C VAL A 308 0.41 8.35 -24.01
N ARG A 309 0.02 9.16 -25.00
CA ARG A 309 -0.30 10.60 -24.82
C ARG A 309 0.79 11.39 -24.06
N GLY A 310 2.06 11.07 -24.32
CA GLY A 310 3.20 11.73 -23.71
C GLY A 310 3.50 11.29 -22.26
N ALA A 311 2.82 10.26 -21.74
CA ALA A 311 3.17 9.59 -20.50
C ALA A 311 3.83 8.24 -20.79
N LEU A 312 4.84 7.89 -20.01
CA LEU A 312 5.45 6.56 -19.99
C LEU A 312 4.54 5.61 -19.20
N HIS A 313 4.26 4.47 -19.82
CA HIS A 313 3.63 3.31 -19.24
C HIS A 313 4.54 2.10 -19.42
N TRP A 314 4.37 1.10 -18.56
CA TRP A 314 5.00 -0.21 -18.69
C TRP A 314 3.88 -1.22 -18.87
N GLU A 315 3.92 -1.95 -19.97
CA GLU A 315 2.99 -3.02 -20.28
C GLU A 315 3.71 -4.36 -20.25
N LEU A 316 2.98 -5.43 -19.95
CA LEU A 316 3.52 -6.78 -20.08
C LEU A 316 3.92 -6.99 -21.53
N ALA A 317 5.13 -7.47 -21.76
CA ALA A 317 5.54 -7.92 -23.08
C ALA A 317 4.70 -9.13 -23.45
N ASP A 318 4.04 -9.08 -24.60
CA ASP A 318 3.37 -10.25 -25.17
C ASP A 318 4.43 -11.35 -25.36
N GLY A 319 4.20 -12.50 -24.71
CA GLY A 319 5.06 -13.69 -24.82
C GLY A 319 4.93 -14.41 -26.15
#